data_AF-A0A511NGL9-F1
#
_entry.id   AF-A0A511NGL9-F1
#
_cell.length_a   1.000
_cell.length_b   1.000
_cell.length_c   1.000
_cell.angle_alpha   90.00
_cell.angle_beta   90.00
_cell.angle_gamma   90.00
#
_symmetry.space_group_name_H-M   'P 1'
#
loop_
_entity.id
_entity.type
_entity.pdbx_description
1 polymer ?
#
loop_
_entity_poly.entity_id
_entity_poly.type
_entity_poly.pdbx_seq_one_letter_code
_entity_poly.pdbx_strand_id
1 'polypeptide(L)'
;MDSRKYEFFQKLLNDKRLNSFQRDRVLTFVQKEIDKDSSKLKTIEERLINLENISKNKKNIEESIVNNIETEDVFDIKYLSPVNTYKFLLNYNQNPILKSTCHDIDSNELENIRNYCGGKEYSFKNHLDKVVKEYSNFENQFAPPYLKALIRGYLTGLDFNGNIIENGWSSQNIKFNWSDKELLDWSENNLSVPPHLSDSLASQKRCLGFEFENAIPIYNSEEYLYTFKDLVLFFKKLFHVRADNSLFILIKEINKNFEGQIEFIINKESFPEFIEFFVDVDKFLQAYSKILEIILEVNQNIDTKPIVELSLEEQNHKIAFGILHRDSIYKKSLINTKQRLGDKYKNLIINQINGNCNLILEADFELNKSYRLGIWNKKNLWEKTFPEEEILDSEVGGVKHILEIIKS
;
A
#
# COMPACT_ATOMS: atom_id res chain seq x y z
N MET A 1 -20.84 -55.08 0.97
CA MET A 1 -21.69 -55.90 0.08
C MET A 1 -23.09 -55.95 0.68
N ASP A 2 -24.13 -55.71 -0.11
CA ASP A 2 -25.52 -55.71 0.38
C ASP A 2 -26.00 -57.15 0.60
N SER A 3 -26.02 -57.64 1.85
CA SER A 3 -26.31 -59.05 2.16
C SER A 3 -27.68 -59.50 1.62
N ARG A 4 -28.63 -58.56 1.57
CA ARG A 4 -30.01 -58.76 1.10
C ARG A 4 -30.09 -59.23 -0.36
N LYS A 5 -29.14 -58.83 -1.20
CA LYS A 5 -29.09 -59.18 -2.63
C LYS A 5 -28.68 -60.64 -2.84
N TYR A 6 -27.70 -61.12 -2.08
CA TYR A 6 -27.22 -62.50 -2.16
C TYR A 6 -28.17 -63.48 -1.46
N GLU A 7 -28.84 -63.06 -0.39
CA GLU A 7 -29.95 -63.79 0.23
C GLU A 7 -31.12 -63.97 -0.75
N PHE A 8 -31.44 -62.94 -1.55
CA PHE A 8 -32.46 -63.03 -2.60
C PHE A 8 -32.10 -64.07 -3.67
N PHE A 9 -30.84 -64.08 -4.15
CA PHE A 9 -30.39 -65.08 -5.11
C PHE A 9 -30.40 -66.50 -4.55
N GLN A 10 -30.00 -66.70 -3.29
CA GLN A 10 -30.10 -68.01 -2.64
C GLN A 10 -31.57 -68.48 -2.53
N LYS A 11 -32.48 -67.58 -2.19
CA LYS A 11 -33.92 -67.89 -2.12
C LYS A 11 -34.48 -68.29 -3.50
N LEU A 12 -34.04 -67.62 -4.56
CA LEU A 12 -34.50 -67.89 -5.93
C LEU A 12 -33.94 -69.22 -6.46
N LEU A 13 -32.67 -69.52 -6.20
CA LEU A 13 -32.02 -70.78 -6.60
C LEU A 13 -32.61 -72.01 -5.90
N ASN A 14 -33.10 -71.84 -4.67
CA ASN A 14 -33.71 -72.90 -3.87
C ASN A 14 -35.23 -73.08 -4.13
N ASP A 15 -35.82 -72.31 -5.05
CA ASP A 15 -37.24 -72.44 -5.38
C ASP A 15 -37.49 -73.73 -6.21
N LYS A 16 -38.29 -74.63 -5.62
CA LYS A 16 -38.67 -75.91 -6.23
C LYS A 16 -39.58 -75.77 -7.45
N ARG A 17 -40.15 -74.58 -7.68
CA ARG A 17 -41.05 -74.29 -8.81
C ARG A 17 -40.31 -73.94 -10.11
N LEU A 18 -39.00 -73.69 -10.05
CA LEU A 18 -38.19 -73.40 -11.23
C LEU A 18 -37.74 -74.69 -11.92
N ASN A 19 -37.91 -74.74 -13.25
CA ASN A 19 -37.35 -75.82 -14.06
C ASN A 19 -35.83 -75.62 -14.30
N SER A 20 -35.18 -76.64 -14.84
CA SER A 20 -33.72 -76.65 -15.07
C SER A 20 -33.24 -75.46 -15.92
N PHE A 21 -33.94 -75.15 -17.02
CA PHE A 21 -33.60 -74.04 -17.90
C PHE A 21 -33.72 -72.66 -17.22
N GLN A 22 -34.72 -72.48 -16.36
CA GLN A 22 -34.89 -71.27 -15.57
C GLN A 22 -33.82 -71.12 -14.50
N ARG A 23 -33.38 -72.22 -13.87
CA ARG A 23 -32.27 -72.21 -12.91
C ARG A 23 -30.95 -71.85 -13.58
N ASP A 24 -30.66 -72.38 -14.76
CA ASP A 24 -29.46 -72.03 -15.51
C ASP A 24 -29.42 -70.55 -15.89
N ARG A 25 -30.58 -69.97 -16.26
CA ARG A 25 -30.70 -68.52 -16.47
C ARG A 25 -30.42 -67.72 -15.20
N VAL A 26 -30.98 -68.12 -14.05
CA VAL A 26 -30.71 -67.47 -12.76
C VAL A 26 -29.23 -67.56 -12.40
N LEU A 27 -28.59 -68.72 -12.56
CA LEU A 27 -27.15 -68.89 -12.33
C LEU A 27 -26.31 -67.98 -13.23
N THR A 28 -26.69 -67.85 -14.50
CA THR A 28 -26.01 -66.94 -15.44
C THR A 28 -26.13 -65.48 -15.00
N PHE A 29 -27.30 -65.08 -14.48
CA PHE A 29 -27.49 -63.72 -13.95
C PHE A 29 -26.70 -63.48 -12.66
N VAL A 30 -26.68 -64.47 -11.75
CA VAL A 30 -25.88 -64.40 -10.51
C VAL A 30 -24.39 -64.30 -10.85
N GLN A 31 -23.91 -65.08 -11.81
CA GLN A 31 -22.52 -65.02 -12.26
C GLN A 31 -22.16 -63.63 -12.80
N LYS A 32 -22.98 -63.07 -13.71
CA LYS A 32 -22.77 -61.72 -14.25
C LYS A 32 -22.76 -60.65 -13.16
N GLU A 33 -23.58 -60.80 -12.14
CA GLU A 33 -23.70 -59.84 -11.06
C GLU A 33 -22.52 -59.94 -10.07
N ILE A 34 -22.02 -61.16 -9.81
CA ILE A 34 -20.78 -61.42 -9.07
C ILE A 34 -19.58 -60.84 -9.84
N ASP A 35 -19.51 -61.02 -11.15
CA ASP A 35 -18.44 -60.48 -11.99
C ASP A 35 -18.47 -58.93 -12.00
N LYS A 36 -19.66 -58.33 -11.93
CA LYS A 36 -19.86 -56.88 -11.82
C LYS A 36 -19.46 -56.32 -10.45
N ASP A 37 -19.74 -57.05 -9.37
CA ASP A 37 -19.31 -56.66 -8.02
C ASP A 37 -17.79 -56.92 -7.84
N SER A 38 -17.23 -57.97 -8.45
CA SER A 38 -15.79 -58.26 -8.48
C SER A 38 -15.00 -57.22 -9.28
N SER A 39 -15.50 -56.80 -10.45
CA SER A 39 -14.89 -55.72 -11.22
C SER A 39 -14.94 -54.38 -10.48
N LYS A 40 -16.05 -54.05 -9.79
CA LYS A 40 -16.10 -52.89 -8.90
C LYS A 40 -15.09 -52.96 -7.75
N LEU A 41 -14.92 -54.13 -7.14
CA LEU A 41 -13.91 -54.34 -6.10
C LEU A 41 -12.49 -54.12 -6.64
N LYS A 42 -12.17 -54.65 -7.82
CA LYS A 42 -10.89 -54.36 -8.50
C LYS A 42 -10.71 -52.87 -8.78
N THR A 43 -11.75 -52.16 -9.24
CA THR A 43 -11.69 -50.71 -9.45
C THR A 43 -11.50 -49.93 -8.14
N ILE A 44 -12.06 -50.42 -7.03
CA ILE A 44 -11.88 -49.84 -5.70
C ILE A 44 -10.47 -50.12 -5.16
N GLU A 45 -9.94 -51.32 -5.36
CA GLU A 45 -8.56 -51.69 -5.00
C GLU A 45 -7.55 -50.88 -5.82
N GLU A 46 -7.74 -50.73 -7.13
CA GLU A 46 -6.92 -49.86 -7.98
C GLU A 46 -7.01 -48.39 -7.54
N ARG A 47 -8.19 -47.92 -7.12
CA ARG A 47 -8.36 -46.58 -6.54
C ARG A 47 -7.68 -46.43 -5.18
N LEU A 48 -7.72 -47.45 -4.33
CA LEU A 48 -7.03 -47.46 -3.03
C LEU A 48 -5.51 -47.47 -3.22
N ILE A 49 -5.00 -48.29 -4.14
CA ILE A 49 -3.58 -48.31 -4.53
C ILE A 49 -3.17 -46.94 -5.08
N ASN A 50 -3.99 -46.31 -5.93
CA ASN A 50 -3.71 -44.96 -6.43
C ASN A 50 -3.74 -43.91 -5.32
N LEU A 51 -4.70 -43.97 -4.37
CA LEU A 51 -4.77 -43.04 -3.24
C LEU A 51 -3.60 -43.24 -2.25
N GLU A 52 -3.18 -44.48 -2.00
CA GLU A 52 -2.00 -44.80 -1.20
C GLU A 52 -0.71 -44.34 -1.87
N ASN A 53 -0.60 -44.49 -3.21
CA ASN A 53 0.53 -43.98 -3.98
C ASN A 53 0.56 -42.44 -4.02
N ILE A 54 -0.61 -41.78 -4.12
CA ILE A 54 -0.73 -40.32 -3.99
C ILE A 54 -0.33 -39.87 -2.58
N SER A 55 -0.72 -40.60 -1.53
CA SER A 55 -0.38 -40.29 -0.14
C SER A 55 1.10 -40.52 0.18
N LYS A 56 1.71 -41.60 -0.36
CA LYS A 56 3.16 -41.86 -0.29
C LYS A 56 3.97 -40.83 -1.08
N ASN A 57 3.50 -40.44 -2.27
CA ASN A 57 4.10 -39.34 -3.03
C ASN A 57 3.95 -38.01 -2.29
N LYS A 58 2.83 -37.75 -1.59
CA LYS A 58 2.66 -36.55 -0.77
C LYS A 58 3.65 -36.50 0.40
N LYS A 59 3.86 -37.62 1.10
CA LYS A 59 4.89 -37.72 2.15
C LYS A 59 6.31 -37.58 1.61
N ASN A 60 6.64 -38.20 0.47
CA ASN A 60 7.95 -38.06 -0.17
C ASN A 60 8.17 -36.65 -0.73
N ILE A 61 7.11 -35.98 -1.19
CA ILE A 61 7.14 -34.57 -1.62
C ILE A 61 7.28 -33.66 -0.40
N GLU A 62 6.59 -33.92 0.72
CA GLU A 62 6.77 -33.16 1.97
C GLU A 62 8.18 -33.34 2.56
N GLU A 63 8.75 -34.56 2.54
CA GLU A 63 10.12 -34.83 3.01
C GLU A 63 11.22 -34.32 2.05
N SER A 64 10.94 -34.24 0.75
CA SER A 64 11.88 -33.64 -0.23
C SER A 64 11.75 -32.11 -0.33
N ILE A 65 10.57 -31.53 -0.08
CA ILE A 65 10.40 -30.07 0.06
C ILE A 65 11.10 -29.55 1.31
N VAL A 66 11.14 -30.31 2.41
CA VAL A 66 11.87 -29.92 3.63
C VAL A 66 13.40 -29.94 3.43
N ASN A 67 13.91 -30.83 2.55
CA ASN A 67 15.35 -31.02 2.36
C ASN A 67 15.96 -30.27 1.15
N ASN A 68 15.15 -29.79 0.20
CA ASN A 68 15.61 -29.01 -0.97
C ASN A 68 15.10 -27.55 -0.96
N ILE A 69 15.02 -26.93 0.22
CA ILE A 69 14.85 -25.47 0.30
C ILE A 69 16.20 -24.82 -0.03
N GLU A 70 16.47 -24.64 -1.31
CA GLU A 70 17.26 -23.48 -1.74
C GLU A 70 16.44 -22.25 -1.33
N THR A 71 16.86 -21.65 -0.22
CA THR A 71 16.31 -20.43 0.36
C THR A 71 16.68 -19.23 -0.51
N GLU A 72 16.00 -19.03 -1.63
CA GLU A 72 16.16 -17.82 -2.43
C GLU A 72 14.82 -17.09 -2.57
N ASP A 73 14.48 -16.34 -1.52
CA ASP A 73 13.92 -14.98 -1.67
C ASP A 73 14.01 -14.21 -0.33
N VAL A 74 15.16 -14.27 0.34
CA VAL A 74 15.43 -13.41 1.50
C VAL A 74 15.93 -12.08 0.94
N PHE A 75 15.11 -11.04 0.99
CA PHE A 75 15.63 -9.68 0.86
C PHE A 75 15.71 -9.05 2.24
N ASP A 76 16.94 -8.73 2.62
CA ASP A 76 17.31 -8.31 3.98
C ASP A 76 16.98 -6.83 4.22
N ILE A 77 15.69 -6.52 4.27
CA ILE A 77 15.21 -5.20 4.68
C ILE A 77 14.59 -5.27 6.05
N LYS A 78 15.03 -4.35 6.90
CA LYS A 78 14.40 -4.05 8.18
C LYS A 78 13.06 -3.36 7.95
N TYR A 79 12.02 -3.89 8.58
CA TYR A 79 10.73 -3.23 8.66
C TYR A 79 10.83 -1.89 9.40
N LEU A 80 10.25 -0.85 8.81
CA LEU A 80 10.12 0.46 9.41
C LEU A 80 8.63 0.72 9.65
N SER A 81 8.25 0.94 10.91
CA SER A 81 6.85 1.21 11.26
C SER A 81 6.35 2.54 10.68
N PRO A 82 5.19 2.56 9.97
CA PRO A 82 4.56 3.78 9.47
C PRO A 82 4.23 4.81 10.55
N VAL A 83 3.99 4.36 11.78
CA VAL A 83 3.72 5.24 12.94
C VAL A 83 4.81 6.28 13.10
N ASN A 84 6.07 5.89 12.88
CA ASN A 84 7.18 6.80 13.10
C ASN A 84 7.23 7.91 12.04
N THR A 85 6.88 7.61 10.79
CA THR A 85 6.74 8.62 9.74
C THR A 85 5.61 9.58 10.03
N TYR A 86 4.45 9.05 10.43
CA TYR A 86 3.32 9.89 10.83
C TYR A 86 3.71 10.85 11.96
N LYS A 87 4.32 10.32 13.03
CA LYS A 87 4.78 11.11 14.19
C LYS A 87 5.83 12.14 13.81
N PHE A 88 6.81 11.77 12.97
CA PHE A 88 7.84 12.68 12.51
C PHE A 88 7.26 13.85 11.73
N LEU A 89 6.37 13.59 10.77
CA LEU A 89 5.72 14.64 9.97
C LEU A 89 4.80 15.53 10.80
N LEU A 90 4.01 14.93 11.68
CA LEU A 90 3.16 15.68 12.62
C LEU A 90 4.00 16.59 13.52
N ASN A 91 5.07 16.06 14.11
CA ASN A 91 5.97 16.82 14.97
C ASN A 91 6.69 17.94 14.20
N TYR A 92 7.05 17.71 12.93
CA TYR A 92 7.65 18.74 12.08
C TYR A 92 6.65 19.88 11.86
N ASN A 93 5.41 19.53 11.50
CA ASN A 93 4.33 20.48 11.24
C ASN A 93 3.87 21.26 12.48
N GLN A 94 4.10 20.73 13.68
CA GLN A 94 3.73 21.36 14.96
C GLN A 94 4.92 22.03 15.67
N ASN A 95 6.16 21.83 15.21
CA ASN A 95 7.34 22.40 15.84
C ASN A 95 7.26 23.94 15.80
N PRO A 96 7.47 24.66 16.93
CA PRO A 96 7.31 26.10 17.00
C PRO A 96 8.16 26.92 16.00
N ILE A 97 9.28 26.37 15.55
CA ILE A 97 10.16 27.01 14.56
C ILE A 97 9.90 26.40 13.18
N LEU A 98 9.91 25.07 13.04
CA LEU A 98 9.83 24.42 11.71
C LEU A 98 8.44 24.55 11.07
N LYS A 99 7.36 24.74 11.83
CA LYS A 99 6.02 24.95 11.25
C LYS A 99 5.97 26.15 10.27
N SER A 100 6.83 27.14 10.47
CA SER A 100 6.94 28.31 9.60
C SER A 100 7.42 27.98 8.19
N THR A 101 7.98 26.78 7.97
CA THR A 101 8.44 26.32 6.66
C THR A 101 7.37 25.61 5.84
N CYS A 102 6.21 25.34 6.44
CA CYS A 102 5.06 24.70 5.80
C CYS A 102 3.77 25.53 5.92
N HIS A 103 3.82 26.71 6.55
CA HIS A 103 2.67 27.60 6.70
C HIS A 103 3.04 28.99 6.20
N ASP A 104 2.06 29.72 5.68
CA ASP A 104 2.20 31.15 5.42
C ASP A 104 2.30 31.93 6.74
N ILE A 105 2.94 33.10 6.68
CA ILE A 105 3.19 33.91 7.87
C ILE A 105 2.10 34.96 8.03
N ASP A 106 1.30 34.83 9.08
CA ASP A 106 0.36 35.85 9.54
C ASP A 106 1.00 36.78 10.60
N SER A 107 0.23 37.74 11.11
CA SER A 107 0.72 38.69 12.12
C SER A 107 1.16 38.01 13.42
N ASN A 108 0.47 36.94 13.85
CA ASN A 108 0.79 36.23 15.09
C ASN A 108 2.05 35.39 14.92
N GLU A 109 2.18 34.70 13.79
CA GLU A 109 3.34 33.90 13.48
C GLU A 109 4.57 34.78 13.27
N LEU A 110 4.41 35.95 12.65
CA LEU A 110 5.47 36.94 12.55
C LEU A 110 5.99 37.38 13.92
N GLU A 111 5.10 37.55 14.91
CA GLU A 111 5.48 37.85 16.29
C GLU A 111 6.23 36.68 16.94
N ASN A 112 5.74 35.44 16.76
CA ASN A 112 6.43 34.23 17.23
C ASN A 112 7.86 34.14 16.67
N ILE A 113 8.02 34.40 15.36
CA ILE A 113 9.33 34.39 14.69
C ILE A 113 10.26 35.43 15.30
N ARG A 114 9.79 36.66 15.49
CA ARG A 114 10.59 37.72 16.14
C ARG A 114 11.05 37.31 17.53
N ASN A 115 10.17 36.68 18.30
CA ASN A 115 10.46 36.23 19.66
C ASN A 115 11.60 35.20 19.69
N TYR A 116 11.56 34.15 18.85
CA TYR A 116 12.62 33.11 18.88
C TYR A 116 13.89 33.50 18.10
N CYS A 117 13.79 34.44 17.16
CA CYS A 117 14.94 35.04 16.48
C CYS A 117 15.66 36.08 17.36
N GLY A 118 15.00 36.60 18.41
CA GLY A 118 15.58 37.58 19.35
C GLY A 118 15.73 38.99 18.76
N GLY A 119 14.94 39.34 17.74
CA GLY A 119 15.01 40.62 17.03
C GLY A 119 13.72 41.43 17.18
N LYS A 120 13.85 42.78 17.21
CA LYS A 120 12.68 43.69 17.15
C LYS A 120 12.02 43.69 15.77
N GLU A 121 12.83 43.50 14.74
CA GLU A 121 12.44 43.45 13.34
C GLU A 121 12.64 42.05 12.76
N TYR A 122 11.86 41.72 11.74
CA TYR A 122 12.00 40.43 11.08
C TYR A 122 13.19 40.44 10.11
N SER A 123 14.02 39.40 10.20
CA SER A 123 15.14 39.13 9.29
C SER A 123 15.03 37.70 8.78
N PHE A 124 14.89 37.54 7.46
CA PHE A 124 14.80 36.22 6.84
C PHE A 124 16.06 35.39 7.09
N LYS A 125 17.26 36.01 7.03
CA LYS A 125 18.52 35.32 7.30
C LYS A 125 18.56 34.72 8.72
N ASN A 126 18.18 35.50 9.73
CA ASN A 126 18.11 35.00 11.11
C ASN A 126 17.03 33.93 11.28
N HIS A 127 15.92 34.05 10.55
CA HIS A 127 14.86 33.06 10.53
C HIS A 127 15.34 31.74 9.91
N LEU A 128 15.98 31.79 8.75
CA LEU A 128 16.59 30.65 8.08
C LEU A 128 17.63 29.95 8.97
N ASP A 129 18.54 30.70 9.58
CA ASP A 129 19.56 30.16 10.48
C ASP A 129 18.94 29.37 11.66
N LYS A 130 17.83 29.88 12.20
CA LYS A 130 17.08 29.19 13.28
C LYS A 130 16.38 27.94 12.76
N VAL A 131 15.75 28.01 11.60
CA VAL A 131 15.10 26.86 10.94
C VAL A 131 16.10 25.74 10.65
N VAL A 132 17.24 26.05 10.01
CA VAL A 132 18.27 25.06 9.66
C VAL A 132 18.88 24.43 10.91
N LYS A 133 19.14 25.24 11.95
CA LYS A 133 19.64 24.74 13.23
C LYS A 133 18.62 23.84 13.94
N GLU A 134 17.36 24.24 13.98
CA GLU A 134 16.30 23.43 14.57
C GLU A 134 16.13 22.12 13.81
N TYR A 135 16.14 22.16 12.48
CA TYR A 135 16.00 20.95 11.67
C TYR A 135 17.17 19.98 11.89
N SER A 136 18.39 20.50 12.02
CA SER A 136 19.58 19.66 12.31
C SER A 136 19.44 18.90 13.64
N ASN A 137 18.77 19.48 14.63
CA ASN A 137 18.44 18.78 15.88
C ASN A 137 17.25 17.81 15.68
N PHE A 138 16.22 18.26 14.96
CA PHE A 138 14.98 17.53 14.71
C PHE A 138 15.20 16.25 13.90
N GLU A 139 16.10 16.28 12.94
CA GLU A 139 16.41 15.18 12.02
C GLU A 139 16.93 13.92 12.75
N ASN A 140 17.39 14.04 14.00
CA ASN A 140 17.75 12.89 14.83
C ASN A 140 16.56 11.99 15.19
N GLN A 141 15.32 12.50 15.09
CA GLN A 141 14.11 11.68 15.26
C GLN A 141 14.03 10.60 14.17
N PHE A 142 13.39 9.47 14.47
CA PHE A 142 13.26 8.40 13.50
C PHE A 142 12.29 8.80 12.37
N ALA A 143 12.77 8.66 11.13
CA ALA A 143 11.98 8.73 9.89
C ALA A 143 12.76 8.05 8.76
N PRO A 144 12.09 7.66 7.66
CA PRO A 144 12.77 7.14 6.49
C PRO A 144 13.83 8.11 5.96
N PRO A 145 15.03 7.63 5.55
CA PRO A 145 16.12 8.50 5.09
C PRO A 145 15.74 9.41 3.92
N TYR A 146 14.91 8.92 2.98
CA TYR A 146 14.46 9.72 1.83
C TYR A 146 13.64 10.95 2.27
N LEU A 147 12.84 10.82 3.33
CA LEU A 147 12.02 11.92 3.83
C LEU A 147 12.88 12.98 4.50
N LYS A 148 13.90 12.55 5.24
CA LYS A 148 14.89 13.47 5.81
C LYS A 148 15.69 14.21 4.72
N ALA A 149 16.04 13.51 3.64
CA ALA A 149 16.69 14.10 2.47
C ALA A 149 15.79 15.13 1.78
N LEU A 150 14.50 14.84 1.60
CA LEU A 150 13.51 15.75 1.02
C LEU A 150 13.48 17.07 1.80
N ILE A 151 13.28 17.01 3.11
CA ILE A 151 13.19 18.21 3.96
C ILE A 151 14.54 18.95 4.02
N ARG A 152 15.67 18.22 4.11
CA ARG A 152 16.99 18.83 4.05
C ARG A 152 17.19 19.61 2.75
N GLY A 153 16.93 18.97 1.60
CA GLY A 153 17.07 19.60 0.30
C GLY A 153 16.16 20.82 0.14
N TYR A 154 14.93 20.75 0.65
CA TYR A 154 14.01 21.89 0.70
C TYR A 154 14.52 23.08 1.54
N LEU A 155 15.22 22.80 2.65
CA LEU A 155 15.71 23.85 3.55
C LEU A 155 17.08 24.40 3.16
N THR A 156 17.98 23.55 2.68
CA THR A 156 19.40 23.90 2.47
C THR A 156 19.88 23.75 1.03
N GLY A 157 19.15 23.03 0.17
CA GLY A 157 19.63 22.67 -1.17
C GLY A 157 20.78 21.66 -1.19
N LEU A 158 21.06 21.00 -0.05
CA LEU A 158 22.22 20.12 0.13
C LEU A 158 21.83 18.67 0.46
N ASP A 159 22.66 17.73 0.02
CA ASP A 159 22.56 16.31 0.39
C ASP A 159 23.13 16.04 1.80
N PHE A 160 23.15 14.78 2.22
CA PHE A 160 23.72 14.37 3.53
C PHE A 160 25.24 14.57 3.64
N ASN A 161 25.93 14.70 2.51
CA ASN A 161 27.37 14.94 2.46
C ASN A 161 27.71 16.44 2.40
N GLY A 162 26.69 17.31 2.33
CA GLY A 162 26.84 18.75 2.18
C GLY A 162 27.08 19.21 0.74
N ASN A 163 26.83 18.35 -0.27
CA ASN A 163 26.92 18.72 -1.68
C ASN A 163 25.60 19.30 -2.18
N ILE A 164 25.68 20.18 -3.18
CA ILE A 164 24.50 20.75 -3.84
C ILE A 164 23.70 19.66 -4.56
N ILE A 165 22.37 19.68 -4.40
CA ILE A 165 21.47 18.77 -5.11
C ILE A 165 21.17 19.33 -6.51
N GLU A 166 21.81 18.78 -7.54
CA GLU A 166 21.71 19.31 -8.91
C GLU A 166 20.35 19.04 -9.59
N ASN A 167 19.70 17.92 -9.26
CA ASN A 167 18.46 17.46 -9.88
C ASN A 167 17.20 17.97 -9.17
N GLY A 168 17.35 18.81 -8.16
CA GLY A 168 16.25 19.24 -7.30
C GLY A 168 15.95 18.26 -6.17
N TRP A 169 15.28 18.75 -5.14
CA TRP A 169 15.08 18.03 -3.89
C TRP A 169 13.78 17.21 -3.84
N SER A 170 12.85 17.42 -4.78
CA SER A 170 11.58 16.69 -4.89
C SER A 170 11.51 15.82 -6.14
N SER A 171 10.52 14.92 -6.22
CA SER A 171 10.22 14.17 -7.45
C SER A 171 9.77 15.03 -8.62
N GLN A 172 9.42 16.29 -8.36
CA GLN A 172 9.12 17.31 -9.36
C GLN A 172 10.39 18.05 -9.85
N ASN A 173 11.58 17.61 -9.42
CA ASN A 173 12.88 18.21 -9.74
C ASN A 173 12.98 19.71 -9.37
N ILE A 174 12.27 20.13 -8.31
CA ILE A 174 12.33 21.52 -7.84
C ILE A 174 13.71 21.80 -7.25
N LYS A 175 14.40 22.80 -7.80
CA LYS A 175 15.73 23.21 -7.34
C LYS A 175 15.68 24.34 -6.31
N PHE A 176 14.69 25.21 -6.43
CA PHE A 176 14.52 26.33 -5.52
C PHE A 176 14.19 25.85 -4.11
N ASN A 177 14.84 26.41 -3.09
CA ASN A 177 14.83 26.02 -1.69
C ASN A 177 14.98 27.25 -0.79
N TRP A 178 14.89 27.06 0.54
CA TRP A 178 14.94 28.16 1.50
C TRP A 178 16.28 28.88 1.60
N SER A 179 17.38 28.22 1.19
CA SER A 179 18.72 28.78 1.21
C SER A 179 19.17 29.34 -0.14
N ASP A 180 18.25 29.48 -1.11
CA ASP A 180 18.60 30.01 -2.42
C ASP A 180 19.10 31.46 -2.35
N LYS A 181 20.13 31.73 -3.15
CA LYS A 181 20.79 33.04 -3.18
C LYS A 181 19.82 34.16 -3.56
N GLU A 182 18.96 33.91 -4.55
CA GLU A 182 17.98 34.90 -5.02
C GLU A 182 17.01 35.33 -3.90
N LEU A 183 16.56 34.38 -3.08
CA LEU A 183 15.70 34.66 -1.93
C LEU A 183 16.44 35.46 -0.84
N LEU A 184 17.69 35.09 -0.57
CA LEU A 184 18.54 35.80 0.38
C LEU A 184 18.78 37.25 -0.08
N ASP A 185 19.19 37.45 -1.33
CA ASP A 185 19.45 38.77 -1.92
C ASP A 185 18.17 39.64 -1.93
N TRP A 186 17.01 39.05 -2.24
CA TRP A 186 15.72 39.75 -2.13
C TRP A 186 15.42 40.17 -0.68
N SER A 187 15.69 39.30 0.29
CA SER A 187 15.39 39.57 1.69
C SER A 187 16.22 40.70 2.30
N GLU A 188 17.43 40.94 1.80
CA GLU A 188 18.27 42.07 2.21
C GLU A 188 17.67 43.42 1.79
N ASN A 189 16.90 43.44 0.70
CA ASN A 189 16.23 44.62 0.20
C ASN A 189 14.79 44.79 0.73
N ASN A 190 14.23 43.75 1.37
CA ASN A 190 12.85 43.70 1.86
C ASN A 190 12.80 43.43 3.38
N LEU A 191 13.49 44.29 4.15
CA LEU A 191 13.57 44.17 5.60
C LEU A 191 12.18 44.16 6.25
N SER A 192 12.03 43.38 7.32
CA SER A 192 10.77 43.25 8.06
C SER A 192 9.58 42.69 7.25
N VAL A 193 9.83 42.12 6.06
CA VAL A 193 8.81 41.45 5.22
C VAL A 193 9.20 39.98 5.04
N PRO A 194 8.43 39.04 5.60
CA PRO A 194 8.57 37.63 5.27
C PRO A 194 8.34 37.33 3.78
N PRO A 195 9.05 36.34 3.19
CA PRO A 195 8.90 36.03 1.77
C PRO A 195 7.60 35.27 1.42
N HIS A 196 6.94 34.64 2.38
CA HIS A 196 5.71 33.85 2.18
C HIS A 196 4.59 34.31 3.13
N LEU A 197 4.04 35.48 2.84
CA LEU A 197 3.01 36.12 3.65
C LEU A 197 1.66 35.42 3.52
N SER A 198 0.88 35.43 4.60
CA SER A 198 -0.57 35.16 4.49
C SER A 198 -1.26 36.28 3.71
N ASP A 199 -2.42 36.00 3.11
CA ASP A 199 -3.14 36.99 2.30
C ASP A 199 -3.53 38.23 3.12
N SER A 200 -3.82 38.02 4.41
CA SER A 200 -4.12 39.09 5.35
C SER A 200 -2.92 40.02 5.56
N LEU A 201 -1.73 39.47 5.79
CA LEU A 201 -0.52 40.25 6.03
C LEU A 201 0.02 40.86 4.74
N ALA A 202 -0.11 40.15 3.61
CA ALA A 202 0.19 40.66 2.28
C ALA A 202 -0.62 41.90 1.95
N SER A 203 -1.93 41.88 2.24
CA SER A 203 -2.83 43.02 2.06
C SER A 203 -2.43 44.22 2.94
N GLN A 204 -2.08 43.96 4.21
CA GLN A 204 -1.64 45.00 5.14
C GLN A 204 -0.33 45.66 4.69
N LYS A 205 0.62 44.86 4.19
CA LYS A 205 1.94 45.33 3.74
C LYS A 205 1.97 45.79 2.29
N ARG A 206 0.89 45.54 1.52
CA ARG A 206 0.81 45.77 0.06
C ARG A 206 1.98 45.10 -0.69
N CYS A 207 2.28 43.86 -0.33
CA CYS A 207 3.38 43.06 -0.88
C CYS A 207 2.98 41.58 -0.85
N LEU A 208 3.23 40.84 -1.92
CA LEU A 208 2.94 39.40 -2.01
C LEU A 208 4.03 38.52 -1.39
N GLY A 209 5.17 39.12 -1.04
CA GLY A 209 6.37 38.40 -0.62
C GLY A 209 7.34 38.22 -1.79
N PHE A 210 8.08 37.12 -1.80
CA PHE A 210 9.01 36.80 -2.87
C PHE A 210 8.26 36.16 -4.05
N GLU A 211 8.47 36.70 -5.24
CA GLU A 211 7.90 36.24 -6.50
C GLU A 211 9.03 35.70 -7.39
N PHE A 212 8.81 34.56 -8.03
CA PHE A 212 9.78 34.00 -8.96
C PHE A 212 9.79 34.80 -10.26
N GLU A 213 10.98 35.10 -10.80
CA GLU A 213 11.09 35.72 -12.13
C GLU A 213 10.43 34.84 -13.20
N ASN A 214 10.61 33.53 -13.10
CA ASN A 214 9.97 32.53 -13.93
C ASN A 214 9.21 31.54 -13.06
N ALA A 215 7.94 31.33 -13.38
CA ALA A 215 7.12 30.38 -12.64
C ALA A 215 7.71 28.96 -12.72
N ILE A 216 7.74 28.25 -11.59
CA ILE A 216 8.29 26.89 -11.52
C ILE A 216 7.18 25.92 -11.93
N PRO A 217 7.32 25.17 -13.03
CA PRO A 217 6.31 24.20 -13.44
C PRO A 217 6.31 22.99 -12.50
N ILE A 218 5.12 22.49 -12.16
CA ILE A 218 4.97 21.19 -11.53
C ILE A 218 4.82 20.14 -12.64
N TYR A 219 5.72 19.15 -12.68
CA TYR A 219 5.73 18.13 -13.71
C TYR A 219 4.45 17.29 -13.67
N ASN A 220 3.92 16.96 -14.86
CA ASN A 220 2.62 16.28 -15.02
C ASN A 220 1.42 17.00 -14.39
N SER A 221 1.50 18.31 -14.20
CA SER A 221 0.40 19.15 -13.75
C SER A 221 0.31 20.42 -14.62
N GLU A 222 -0.88 21.03 -14.66
CA GLU A 222 -1.06 22.39 -15.20
C GLU A 222 -0.74 23.46 -14.14
N GLU A 223 -0.32 23.05 -12.93
CA GLU A 223 0.05 23.92 -11.84
C GLU A 223 1.46 24.52 -12.01
N TYR A 224 1.59 25.78 -11.61
CA TYR A 224 2.83 26.53 -11.57
C TYR A 224 2.98 27.21 -10.20
N LEU A 225 4.21 27.30 -9.70
CA LEU A 225 4.53 28.07 -8.51
C LEU A 225 5.01 29.46 -8.94
N TYR A 226 4.30 30.50 -8.52
CA TYR A 226 4.59 31.90 -8.88
C TYR A 226 5.30 32.65 -7.75
N THR A 227 5.09 32.21 -6.50
CA THR A 227 5.60 32.88 -5.30
C THR A 227 6.27 31.88 -4.35
N PHE A 228 7.10 32.38 -3.45
CA PHE A 228 7.67 31.55 -2.39
C PHE A 228 6.59 30.97 -1.45
N LYS A 229 5.45 31.65 -1.30
CA LYS A 229 4.26 31.10 -0.63
C LYS A 229 3.77 29.84 -1.34
N ASP A 230 3.69 29.85 -2.67
CA ASP A 230 3.26 28.67 -3.45
C ASP A 230 4.20 27.48 -3.20
N LEU A 231 5.52 27.73 -3.15
CA LEU A 231 6.51 26.72 -2.83
C LEU A 231 6.32 26.13 -1.42
N VAL A 232 6.08 26.98 -0.43
CA VAL A 232 5.81 26.56 0.96
C VAL A 232 4.55 25.70 1.05
N LEU A 233 3.48 26.12 0.39
CA LEU A 233 2.22 25.36 0.36
C LEU A 233 2.37 24.06 -0.43
N PHE A 234 3.09 24.07 -1.54
CA PHE A 234 3.42 22.87 -2.31
C PHE A 234 4.19 21.87 -1.45
N PHE A 235 5.23 22.31 -0.74
CA PHE A 235 6.01 21.44 0.15
C PHE A 235 5.12 20.80 1.22
N LYS A 236 4.18 21.54 1.82
CA LYS A 236 3.21 20.97 2.76
C LYS A 236 2.33 19.89 2.14
N LYS A 237 1.88 20.08 0.90
CA LYS A 237 1.08 19.07 0.17
C LYS A 237 1.84 17.76 -0.06
N LEU A 238 3.19 17.77 -0.04
CA LEU A 238 3.99 16.55 -0.17
C LEU A 238 3.90 15.62 1.03
N PHE A 239 3.46 16.12 2.19
CA PHE A 239 3.40 15.29 3.40
C PHE A 239 2.10 15.40 4.22
N HIS A 240 1.18 16.27 3.83
CA HIS A 240 -0.09 16.52 4.53
C HIS A 240 -1.28 16.39 3.58
N VAL A 241 -2.10 15.36 3.82
CA VAL A 241 -3.39 15.19 3.17
C VAL A 241 -4.46 15.84 4.02
N ARG A 242 -5.22 16.76 3.43
CA ARG A 242 -6.29 17.58 4.05
C ARG A 242 -7.29 18.04 2.98
N ALA A 243 -8.38 18.69 3.36
CA ALA A 243 -9.51 18.95 2.44
C ALA A 243 -9.15 19.65 1.10
N ASP A 244 -8.23 20.62 1.12
CA ASP A 244 -7.74 21.35 -0.06
C ASP A 244 -6.68 20.60 -0.89
N ASN A 245 -6.19 19.48 -0.36
CA ASN A 245 -5.28 18.53 -1.02
C ASN A 245 -5.71 17.10 -0.65
N SER A 246 -6.99 16.81 -0.84
CA SER A 246 -7.59 15.58 -0.31
C SER A 246 -7.09 14.38 -1.11
N LEU A 247 -7.06 13.20 -0.47
CA LEU A 247 -6.69 11.97 -1.18
C LEU A 247 -7.61 11.74 -2.39
N PHE A 248 -8.87 12.17 -2.32
CA PHE A 248 -9.82 12.06 -3.43
C PHE A 248 -9.37 12.85 -4.67
N ILE A 249 -8.90 14.09 -4.48
CA ILE A 249 -8.38 14.93 -5.57
C ILE A 249 -7.13 14.27 -6.16
N LEU A 250 -6.19 13.87 -5.30
CA LEU A 250 -4.92 13.27 -5.72
C LEU A 250 -5.12 11.97 -6.51
N ILE A 251 -5.98 11.09 -6.04
CA ILE A 251 -6.26 9.80 -6.69
C ILE A 251 -7.02 9.99 -8.01
N LYS A 252 -7.92 10.97 -8.10
CA LYS A 252 -8.58 11.29 -9.38
C LYS A 252 -7.59 11.70 -10.45
N GLU A 253 -6.58 12.49 -10.11
CA GLU A 253 -5.53 12.87 -11.07
C GLU A 253 -4.72 11.64 -11.52
N ILE A 254 -4.35 10.75 -10.61
CA ILE A 254 -3.68 9.49 -10.98
C ILE A 254 -4.54 8.63 -11.89
N ASN A 255 -5.85 8.52 -11.61
CA ASN A 255 -6.77 7.68 -12.37
C ASN A 255 -6.91 8.12 -13.84
N LYS A 256 -6.70 9.41 -14.16
CA LYS A 256 -6.69 9.87 -15.56
C LYS A 256 -5.64 9.16 -16.41
N ASN A 257 -4.50 8.77 -15.83
CA ASN A 257 -3.46 8.01 -16.53
C ASN A 257 -3.89 6.58 -16.90
N PHE A 258 -4.96 6.08 -16.28
CA PHE A 258 -5.54 4.75 -16.51
C PHE A 258 -6.90 4.83 -17.21
N GLU A 259 -7.28 6.00 -17.72
CA GLU A 259 -8.53 6.20 -18.43
C GLU A 259 -8.62 5.25 -19.64
N GLY A 260 -9.79 4.63 -19.80
CA GLY A 260 -10.01 3.63 -20.83
C GLY A 260 -9.43 2.25 -20.53
N GLN A 261 -8.53 2.10 -19.56
CA GLN A 261 -7.93 0.82 -19.17
C GLN A 261 -8.60 0.20 -17.93
N ILE A 262 -8.99 1.02 -16.95
CA ILE A 262 -9.63 0.60 -15.70
C ILE A 262 -10.97 1.32 -15.53
N GLU A 263 -11.99 0.62 -15.03
CA GLU A 263 -13.23 1.24 -14.57
C GLU A 263 -13.17 1.49 -13.06
N PHE A 264 -13.29 2.76 -12.63
CA PHE A 264 -13.18 3.15 -11.23
C PHE A 264 -14.55 3.41 -10.60
N ILE A 265 -14.80 2.80 -9.44
CA ILE A 265 -15.97 3.06 -8.59
C ILE A 265 -15.51 3.83 -7.35
N ILE A 266 -15.98 5.08 -7.21
CA ILE A 266 -15.65 5.94 -6.07
C ILE A 266 -16.95 6.56 -5.54
N ASN A 267 -17.40 6.12 -4.37
CA ASN A 267 -18.58 6.67 -3.71
C ASN A 267 -18.15 7.67 -2.63
N LYS A 268 -18.81 8.83 -2.55
CA LYS A 268 -18.46 9.85 -1.54
C LYS A 268 -18.64 9.37 -0.09
N GLU A 269 -19.58 8.46 0.14
CA GLU A 269 -19.83 7.87 1.46
C GLU A 269 -18.69 6.96 1.90
N SER A 270 -18.12 6.16 0.98
CA SER A 270 -17.00 5.26 1.24
C SER A 270 -15.64 5.90 1.01
N PHE A 271 -15.59 7.12 0.44
CA PHE A 271 -14.37 7.86 0.13
C PHE A 271 -14.55 9.36 0.45
N PRO A 272 -14.54 9.74 1.74
CA PRO A 272 -14.72 11.12 2.16
C PRO A 272 -13.50 11.99 1.82
N GLU A 273 -13.77 13.26 1.49
CA GLU A 273 -12.73 14.25 1.14
C GLU A 273 -12.09 14.91 2.38
N PHE A 274 -12.64 14.68 3.58
CA PHE A 274 -12.27 15.40 4.80
C PHE A 274 -11.30 14.66 5.74
N ILE A 275 -10.94 13.40 5.44
CA ILE A 275 -10.00 12.64 6.28
C ILE A 275 -8.60 13.26 6.15
N GLU A 276 -8.04 13.68 7.29
CA GLU A 276 -6.75 14.35 7.39
C GLU A 276 -5.67 13.42 7.98
N PHE A 277 -4.48 13.41 7.36
CA PHE A 277 -3.34 12.62 7.82
C PHE A 277 -1.99 13.05 7.25
N PHE A 278 -0.94 12.54 7.89
CA PHE A 278 0.46 12.77 7.53
C PHE A 278 1.09 11.49 6.99
N VAL A 279 1.71 11.58 5.82
CA VAL A 279 2.36 10.47 5.09
C VAL A 279 3.33 11.06 4.07
N ASP A 280 4.31 10.34 3.54
CA ASP A 280 4.95 10.77 2.28
C ASP A 280 3.94 10.55 1.14
N VAL A 281 3.34 11.65 0.67
CA VAL A 281 2.24 11.63 -0.30
C VAL A 281 2.70 11.11 -1.65
N ASP A 282 3.90 11.49 -2.10
CA ASP A 282 4.43 11.05 -3.38
C ASP A 282 4.66 9.53 -3.39
N LYS A 283 5.32 8.99 -2.36
CA LYS A 283 5.51 7.54 -2.21
C LYS A 283 4.19 6.80 -2.08
N PHE A 284 3.20 7.38 -1.42
CA PHE A 284 1.87 6.81 -1.28
C PHE A 284 1.13 6.71 -2.64
N LEU A 285 1.17 7.77 -3.45
CA LEU A 285 0.56 7.78 -4.79
C LEU A 285 1.31 6.89 -5.79
N GLN A 286 2.64 6.79 -5.67
CA GLN A 286 3.44 5.82 -6.44
C GLN A 286 3.04 4.38 -6.09
N ALA A 287 2.83 4.07 -4.81
CA ALA A 287 2.35 2.75 -4.39
C ALA A 287 0.98 2.42 -4.98
N TYR A 288 0.05 3.38 -4.93
CA TYR A 288 -1.26 3.24 -5.56
C TYR A 288 -1.16 2.95 -7.06
N SER A 289 -0.38 3.75 -7.79
CA SER A 289 -0.18 3.57 -9.24
C SER A 289 0.40 2.18 -9.56
N LYS A 290 1.35 1.71 -8.75
CA LYS A 290 1.94 0.37 -8.90
C LYS A 290 0.94 -0.76 -8.61
N ILE A 291 0.01 -0.56 -7.68
CA ILE A 291 -1.08 -1.52 -7.45
C ILE A 291 -2.01 -1.58 -8.66
N LEU A 292 -2.34 -0.44 -9.28
CA LEU A 292 -3.13 -0.42 -10.52
C LEU A 292 -2.43 -1.15 -11.68
N GLU A 293 -1.12 -0.96 -11.83
CA GLU A 293 -0.32 -1.71 -12.80
C GLU A 293 -0.40 -3.23 -12.54
N ILE A 294 -0.28 -3.67 -11.28
CA ILE A 294 -0.44 -5.09 -10.91
C ILE A 294 -1.84 -5.62 -11.29
N ILE A 295 -2.88 -4.82 -11.06
CA ILE A 295 -4.26 -5.18 -11.42
C ILE A 295 -4.40 -5.38 -12.94
N LEU A 296 -3.89 -4.44 -13.74
CA LEU A 296 -3.92 -4.53 -15.20
C LEU A 296 -3.20 -5.77 -15.71
N GLU A 297 -2.04 -6.08 -15.16
CA GLU A 297 -1.26 -7.27 -15.55
C GLU A 297 -1.99 -8.57 -15.25
N VAL A 298 -2.65 -8.67 -14.09
CA VAL A 298 -3.45 -9.84 -13.72
C VAL A 298 -4.64 -10.01 -14.66
N ASN A 299 -5.17 -8.90 -15.20
CA ASN A 299 -6.33 -8.82 -16.08
C ASN A 299 -6.00 -8.91 -17.59
N GLN A 300 -4.73 -9.03 -17.99
CA GLN A 300 -4.32 -9.06 -19.42
C GLN A 300 -4.97 -10.17 -20.27
N ASN A 301 -5.44 -11.25 -19.64
CA ASN A 301 -6.06 -12.39 -20.32
C ASN A 301 -7.59 -12.44 -20.17
N ILE A 302 -8.20 -11.32 -19.76
CA ILE A 302 -9.64 -11.20 -19.53
C ILE A 302 -10.16 -10.11 -20.49
N ASP A 303 -11.20 -10.45 -21.27
CA ASP A 303 -11.74 -9.55 -22.31
C ASP A 303 -12.49 -8.32 -21.75
N THR A 304 -12.70 -8.27 -20.44
CA THR A 304 -13.37 -7.17 -19.73
C THR A 304 -12.36 -6.29 -19.01
N LYS A 305 -12.62 -4.99 -18.97
CA LYS A 305 -11.82 -4.06 -18.16
C LYS A 305 -11.93 -4.43 -16.68
N PRO A 306 -10.84 -4.32 -15.90
CA PRO A 306 -10.92 -4.52 -14.47
C PRO A 306 -11.74 -3.39 -13.83
N ILE A 307 -12.58 -3.77 -12.86
CA ILE A 307 -13.36 -2.82 -12.06
C ILE A 307 -12.64 -2.65 -10.72
N VAL A 308 -12.26 -1.41 -10.43
CA VAL A 308 -11.54 -1.03 -9.20
C VAL A 308 -12.44 -0.14 -8.34
N GLU A 309 -12.82 -0.64 -7.18
CA GLU A 309 -13.54 0.12 -6.17
C GLU A 309 -12.57 0.68 -5.13
N LEU A 310 -12.72 1.97 -4.82
CA LEU A 310 -11.87 2.68 -3.87
C LEU A 310 -12.64 3.04 -2.61
N SER A 311 -12.03 2.83 -1.45
CA SER A 311 -12.57 3.24 -0.16
C SER A 311 -11.50 3.91 0.71
N LEU A 312 -11.91 4.85 1.55
CA LEU A 312 -11.06 5.49 2.53
C LEU A 312 -11.81 5.57 3.85
N GLU A 313 -11.26 4.90 4.86
CA GLU A 313 -11.87 4.81 6.17
C GLU A 313 -10.89 5.24 7.26
N GLU A 314 -11.38 5.99 8.22
CA GLU A 314 -10.67 6.29 9.46
C GLU A 314 -11.37 5.56 10.60
N GLN A 315 -10.65 4.65 11.25
CA GLN A 315 -11.15 3.93 12.41
C GLN A 315 -10.09 3.91 13.51
N ASN A 316 -10.45 4.39 14.70
CA ASN A 316 -9.56 4.54 15.85
C ASN A 316 -8.34 5.42 15.53
N HIS A 317 -7.15 4.82 15.47
CA HIS A 317 -5.87 5.47 15.16
C HIS A 317 -5.30 5.01 13.82
N LYS A 318 -6.16 4.53 12.91
CA LYS A 318 -5.76 3.99 11.62
C LYS A 318 -6.57 4.63 10.50
N ILE A 319 -5.90 4.83 9.38
CA ILE A 319 -6.54 5.19 8.12
C ILE A 319 -6.25 4.06 7.13
N ALA A 320 -7.31 3.56 6.50
CA ALA A 320 -7.24 2.48 5.53
C ALA A 320 -7.71 2.98 4.17
N PHE A 321 -6.78 3.08 3.22
CA PHE A 321 -7.12 3.29 1.81
C PHE A 321 -7.22 1.93 1.12
N GLY A 322 -8.45 1.51 0.80
CA GLY A 322 -8.76 0.25 0.14
C GLY A 322 -8.86 0.39 -1.37
N ILE A 323 -8.27 -0.57 -2.08
CA ILE A 323 -8.21 -0.68 -3.54
C ILE A 323 -8.69 -2.10 -3.88
N LEU A 324 -9.98 -2.27 -4.16
CA LEU A 324 -10.61 -3.55 -4.43
C LEU A 324 -10.71 -3.79 -5.94
N HIS A 325 -9.98 -4.78 -6.45
CA HIS A 325 -10.20 -5.34 -7.78
C HIS A 325 -11.36 -6.35 -7.70
N ARG A 326 -12.56 -5.91 -8.10
CA ARG A 326 -13.79 -6.72 -8.04
C ARG A 326 -13.72 -7.93 -8.95
N ASP A 327 -14.44 -8.99 -8.55
CA ASP A 327 -14.62 -10.23 -9.32
C ASP A 327 -13.31 -10.89 -9.77
N SER A 328 -12.23 -10.60 -9.03
CA SER A 328 -10.90 -11.12 -9.30
C SER A 328 -10.51 -12.18 -8.28
N ILE A 329 -9.66 -13.12 -8.70
CA ILE A 329 -9.20 -14.22 -7.85
C ILE A 329 -7.72 -14.05 -7.57
N TYR A 330 -7.33 -14.19 -6.30
CA TYR A 330 -5.94 -14.20 -5.94
C TYR A 330 -5.29 -15.53 -6.34
N LYS A 331 -4.43 -15.50 -7.38
CA LYS A 331 -3.88 -16.69 -8.03
C LYS A 331 -2.85 -17.47 -7.18
N LYS A 332 -2.47 -16.97 -6.00
CA LYS A 332 -1.50 -17.64 -5.11
C LYS A 332 -2.22 -18.25 -3.91
N SER A 333 -1.79 -19.44 -3.50
CA SER A 333 -2.22 -20.00 -2.22
C SER A 333 -1.75 -19.13 -1.05
N LEU A 334 -2.45 -19.22 0.08
CA LEU A 334 -2.10 -18.50 1.31
C LEU A 334 -0.65 -18.79 1.76
N ILE A 335 -0.20 -20.04 1.63
CA ILE A 335 1.17 -20.47 1.97
C ILE A 335 2.18 -19.79 1.03
N ASN A 336 1.94 -19.82 -0.28
CA ASN A 336 2.84 -19.21 -1.26
C ASN A 336 2.90 -17.69 -1.10
N THR A 337 1.79 -17.06 -0.70
CA THR A 337 1.72 -15.61 -0.46
C THR A 337 2.61 -15.19 0.69
N LYS A 338 2.67 -16.01 1.76
CA LYS A 338 3.54 -15.77 2.93
C LYS A 338 5.00 -16.06 2.65
N GLN A 339 5.28 -17.08 1.83
CA GLN A 339 6.64 -17.56 1.60
C GLN A 339 7.33 -16.88 0.41
N ARG A 340 6.57 -16.42 -0.59
CA ARG A 340 7.09 -15.87 -1.87
C ARG A 340 6.23 -14.71 -2.37
N LEU A 341 6.57 -13.51 -1.90
CA LEU A 341 5.92 -12.24 -2.28
C LEU A 341 6.03 -11.97 -3.79
N GLY A 342 7.14 -12.36 -4.42
CA GLY A 342 7.45 -12.11 -5.84
C GLY A 342 7.98 -10.68 -6.06
N ASP A 343 8.71 -10.49 -7.16
CA ASP A 343 9.50 -9.28 -7.39
C ASP A 343 8.69 -7.99 -7.40
N LYS A 344 7.44 -8.01 -7.86
CA LYS A 344 6.58 -6.81 -7.91
C LYS A 344 6.20 -6.31 -6.53
N TYR A 345 5.71 -7.19 -5.66
CA TYR A 345 5.42 -6.82 -4.27
C TYR A 345 6.69 -6.45 -3.51
N LYS A 346 7.79 -7.15 -3.77
CA LYS A 346 9.10 -6.81 -3.21
C LYS A 346 9.49 -5.39 -3.61
N ASN A 347 9.52 -5.07 -4.90
CA ASN A 347 9.87 -3.72 -5.38
C ASN A 347 8.91 -2.65 -4.85
N LEU A 348 7.61 -2.91 -4.81
CA LEU A 348 6.61 -2.03 -4.20
C LEU A 348 6.93 -1.76 -2.72
N ILE A 349 7.22 -2.82 -1.97
CA ILE A 349 7.51 -2.75 -0.54
C ILE A 349 8.77 -1.92 -0.29
N ILE A 350 9.84 -2.23 -1.00
CA ILE A 350 11.16 -1.63 -0.80
C ILE A 350 11.14 -0.14 -1.11
N ASN A 351 10.49 0.23 -2.23
CA ASN A 351 10.67 1.56 -2.80
C ASN A 351 9.55 2.55 -2.44
N GLN A 352 8.38 2.08 -2.00
CA GLN A 352 7.21 2.94 -1.73
C GLN A 352 6.51 2.69 -0.38
N ILE A 353 6.42 1.44 0.09
CA ILE A 353 5.60 1.11 1.27
C ILE A 353 6.41 1.20 2.58
N ASN A 354 7.63 0.66 2.63
CA ASN A 354 8.38 0.50 3.88
C ASN A 354 8.59 1.85 4.61
N GLY A 355 8.11 1.94 5.84
CA GLY A 355 8.14 3.17 6.62
C GLY A 355 7.05 4.18 6.27
N ASN A 356 6.32 4.04 5.17
CA ASN A 356 5.30 5.00 4.76
C ASN A 356 3.88 4.55 5.15
N CYS A 357 3.54 3.29 4.88
CA CYS A 357 2.27 2.66 5.25
C CYS A 357 2.44 1.14 5.36
N ASN A 358 1.46 0.45 5.92
CA ASN A 358 1.37 -1.00 5.84
C ASN A 358 0.66 -1.39 4.55
N LEU A 359 1.13 -2.46 3.91
CA LEU A 359 0.40 -3.12 2.83
C LEU A 359 -0.32 -4.35 3.38
N ILE A 360 -1.64 -4.34 3.28
CA ILE A 360 -2.50 -5.45 3.69
C ILE A 360 -3.21 -5.98 2.44
N LEU A 361 -3.36 -7.29 2.35
CA LEU A 361 -4.12 -7.98 1.32
C LEU A 361 -5.33 -8.64 1.95
N GLU A 362 -6.52 -8.34 1.43
CA GLU A 362 -7.74 -9.11 1.70
C GLU A 362 -8.14 -9.82 0.40
N ALA A 363 -8.30 -11.13 0.45
CA ALA A 363 -8.73 -11.90 -0.72
C ALA A 363 -9.43 -13.19 -0.32
N ASP A 364 -10.22 -13.70 -1.26
CA ASP A 364 -10.82 -15.03 -1.20
C ASP A 364 -9.78 -16.08 -1.64
N PHE A 365 -9.39 -16.98 -0.73
CA PHE A 365 -8.47 -18.08 -1.02
C PHE A 365 -9.24 -19.41 -1.14
N GLU A 366 -8.56 -20.50 -1.51
CA GLU A 366 -9.18 -21.82 -1.65
C GLU A 366 -9.97 -22.25 -0.38
N LEU A 367 -11.14 -22.89 -0.58
CA LEU A 367 -12.09 -23.39 0.44
C LEU A 367 -13.05 -22.36 1.08
N ASN A 368 -13.59 -21.40 0.30
CA ASN A 368 -14.60 -20.42 0.74
C ASN A 368 -14.19 -19.67 2.02
N LYS A 369 -12.89 -19.40 2.17
CA LYS A 369 -12.37 -18.63 3.30
C LYS A 369 -11.60 -17.44 2.79
N SER A 370 -11.99 -16.31 3.33
CA SER A 370 -11.43 -15.02 3.03
C SER A 370 -10.42 -14.68 4.12
N TYR A 371 -9.28 -14.15 3.71
CA TYR A 371 -8.19 -13.86 4.64
C TYR A 371 -7.73 -12.42 4.48
N ARG A 372 -7.44 -11.79 5.61
CA ARG A 372 -6.67 -10.55 5.72
C ARG A 372 -5.24 -10.90 6.11
N LEU A 373 -4.27 -10.41 5.34
CA LEU A 373 -2.86 -10.71 5.53
C LEU A 373 -2.03 -9.43 5.39
N GLY A 374 -1.26 -9.10 6.42
CA GLY A 374 -0.17 -8.15 6.27
C GLY A 374 0.89 -8.69 5.30
N ILE A 375 1.19 -7.94 4.26
CA ILE A 375 2.17 -8.30 3.23
C ILE A 375 3.56 -7.83 3.67
N TRP A 376 4.29 -8.71 4.35
CA TRP A 376 5.69 -8.49 4.75
C TRP A 376 6.45 -9.80 4.97
N ASN A 377 7.78 -9.78 4.84
CA ASN A 377 8.62 -10.95 5.14
C ASN A 377 8.75 -11.15 6.66
N LYS A 378 8.09 -12.17 7.19
CA LYS A 378 7.99 -12.45 8.64
C LYS A 378 9.33 -12.76 9.32
N LYS A 379 10.41 -13.07 8.58
CA LYS A 379 11.73 -13.38 9.18
C LYS A 379 12.40 -12.18 9.86
N ASN A 380 12.01 -10.95 9.51
CA ASN A 380 12.60 -9.71 10.02
C ASN A 380 11.67 -8.92 10.97
N LEU A 381 10.62 -9.55 11.49
CA LEU A 381 9.67 -8.91 12.41
C LEU A 381 10.16 -9.03 13.86
N TRP A 382 10.71 -7.94 14.39
CA TRP A 382 11.02 -7.78 15.82
C TRP A 382 9.88 -7.05 16.56
N GLU A 383 8.93 -6.47 15.81
CA GLU A 383 7.83 -5.65 16.33
C GLU A 383 6.49 -6.40 16.28
N LYS A 384 5.75 -6.37 17.41
CA LYS A 384 4.41 -6.97 17.57
C LYS A 384 3.27 -6.19 16.88
N THR A 385 3.58 -5.18 16.07
CA THR A 385 2.61 -4.19 15.56
C THR A 385 2.21 -4.42 14.11
N PHE A 386 2.82 -5.38 13.42
CA PHE A 386 2.47 -5.69 12.04
C PHE A 386 1.17 -6.52 11.98
N PRO A 387 0.21 -6.21 11.08
CA PRO A 387 -1.07 -6.91 11.04
C PRO A 387 -0.87 -8.42 10.86
N GLU A 388 -1.36 -9.17 11.83
CA GLU A 388 -1.37 -10.62 11.79
C GLU A 388 -2.40 -11.12 10.76
N GLU A 389 -2.31 -12.42 10.49
CA GLU A 389 -3.28 -13.09 9.64
C GLU A 389 -4.62 -13.22 10.36
N GLU A 390 -5.70 -12.84 9.68
CA GLU A 390 -7.05 -12.90 10.20
C GLU A 390 -7.97 -13.58 9.17
N ILE A 391 -8.87 -14.44 9.66
CA ILE A 391 -9.93 -15.03 8.85
C ILE A 391 -11.09 -14.03 8.86
N LEU A 392 -11.59 -13.68 7.68
CA LEU A 392 -12.72 -12.77 7.52
C LEU A 392 -14.04 -13.55 7.57
N ASP A 393 -15.05 -12.94 8.19
CA ASP A 393 -16.40 -13.53 8.33
C ASP A 393 -17.23 -13.48 7.04
N SER A 394 -16.80 -12.69 6.05
CA SER A 394 -17.47 -12.49 4.78
C SER A 394 -16.51 -12.59 3.60
N GLU A 395 -17.05 -13.00 2.45
CA GLU A 395 -16.33 -12.95 1.18
C GLU A 395 -15.92 -11.51 0.85
N VAL A 396 -14.72 -11.37 0.28
CA VAL A 396 -14.20 -10.07 -0.17
C VAL A 396 -14.82 -9.70 -1.51
N GLY A 397 -15.14 -10.69 -2.35
CA GLY A 397 -15.68 -10.46 -3.70
C GLY A 397 -14.61 -9.97 -4.68
N GLY A 398 -13.35 -10.31 -4.43
CA GLY A 398 -12.22 -9.83 -5.21
C GLY A 398 -10.87 -9.92 -4.48
N VAL A 399 -9.93 -9.12 -4.97
CA VAL A 399 -8.62 -8.91 -4.34
C VAL A 399 -8.52 -7.45 -3.92
N LYS A 400 -8.42 -7.21 -2.62
CA LYS A 400 -8.32 -5.86 -2.04
C LYS A 400 -6.93 -5.63 -1.47
N HIS A 401 -6.27 -4.59 -1.98
CA HIS A 401 -5.07 -4.03 -1.37
C HIS A 401 -5.47 -2.89 -0.44
N ILE A 402 -4.92 -2.87 0.76
CA ILE A 402 -5.16 -1.80 1.72
C ILE A 402 -3.82 -1.18 2.07
N LEU A 403 -3.71 0.13 1.83
CA LEU A 403 -2.62 0.97 2.33
C LEU A 403 -3.06 1.55 3.68
N GLU A 404 -2.50 1.01 4.76
CA GLU A 404 -2.88 1.36 6.14
C GLU A 404 -1.84 2.30 6.77
N ILE A 405 -2.30 3.48 7.21
CA ILE A 405 -1.52 4.46 7.96
C ILE A 405 -1.90 4.36 9.43
N ILE A 406 -0.91 4.42 10.33
CA ILE A 406 -1.13 4.34 11.78
C ILE A 406 -0.74 5.68 12.41
N LYS A 407 -1.67 6.30 13.13
CA LYS A 407 -1.53 7.63 13.73
C LYS A 407 -0.79 7.63 15.07
N SER A 408 -0.88 6.56 15.87
CA SER A 408 -0.31 6.53 17.24
C SER A 408 0.15 5.17 17.70
#